data_AF-A0A9D9EEA2-F1
#
_entry.id   AF-A0A9D9EEA2-F1
#
_cell.length_a   1.000
_cell.length_b   1.000
_cell.length_c   1.000
_cell.angle_alpha   90.00
_cell.angle_beta   90.00
_cell.angle_gamma   90.00
#
_symmetry.space_group_name_H-M   'P 1'
#
loop_
_entity.id
_entity.type
_entity.pdbx_description
1 polymer ?
#
loop_
_entity_poly.entity_id
_entity_poly.type
_entity_poly.pdbx_seq_one_letter_code
_entity_poly.pdbx_strand_id
1 'polypeptide(L)'
;MRRIFRVFAAAAIVAAALSSCKSQYEILLNSNDVDLKYEAAFQYYNEAKYTKAAALFESMSVLTSGTERDDTVQYYWGLSNYKAKDYTVAETNFQNFIESYPRSPFASEARFLRLDCLYRSTLRYELDQAPTYRAMTAISEYMLEYPEATNIGICRDMMDDLNMRLDTKAFEAARLYYKMEDYIASRVTFKNILKDDAENMYREDILYYIAMSSYKYAQLSVAQKQKDRYMTFVDDYLNFIGEYPDSDYRKELDAIYRRVQRLLGRYAGETAAPEEIDEKAFRKERRRMERDEQLLIRKGNRENEELVNDSEQQVILDGIVTESEAKSVGLDGERKGRGRKN
;
A
#
# COMPACT_ATOMS: atom_id res chain seq x y z
N MET A 1 -31.04 -60.85 -6.79
CA MET A 1 -29.78 -60.61 -6.04
C MET A 1 -28.50 -60.84 -6.87
N ARG A 2 -28.24 -62.01 -7.47
CA ARG A 2 -26.98 -62.28 -8.20
C ARG A 2 -26.65 -61.34 -9.38
N ARG A 3 -27.65 -60.86 -10.14
CA ARG A 3 -27.43 -59.89 -11.23
C ARG A 3 -27.06 -58.49 -10.72
N ILE A 4 -27.71 -58.04 -9.66
CA ILE A 4 -27.44 -56.74 -9.01
C ILE A 4 -26.03 -56.75 -8.39
N PHE A 5 -25.63 -57.85 -7.74
CA PHE A 5 -24.28 -58.00 -7.18
C PHE A 5 -23.19 -58.00 -8.27
N ARG A 6 -23.46 -58.59 -9.46
CA ARG A 6 -22.55 -58.54 -10.61
C ARG A 6 -22.42 -57.14 -11.21
N VAL A 7 -23.50 -56.36 -11.24
CA VAL A 7 -23.48 -54.97 -11.71
C VAL A 7 -22.71 -54.08 -10.73
N PHE A 8 -22.91 -54.23 -9.42
CA PHE A 8 -22.12 -53.51 -8.41
C PHE A 8 -20.64 -53.93 -8.41
N ALA A 9 -20.33 -55.21 -8.58
CA ALA A 9 -18.95 -55.67 -8.71
C ALA A 9 -18.28 -55.15 -9.99
N ALA A 10 -18.98 -55.13 -11.13
CA ALA A 10 -18.47 -54.55 -12.37
C ALA A 10 -18.27 -53.03 -12.26
N ALA A 11 -19.20 -52.31 -11.61
CA ALA A 11 -19.07 -50.88 -11.35
C ALA A 11 -17.89 -50.58 -10.40
N ALA A 12 -17.65 -51.43 -9.39
CA ALA A 12 -16.50 -51.31 -8.50
C ALA A 12 -15.16 -51.58 -9.22
N ILE A 13 -15.12 -52.53 -10.16
CA ILE A 13 -13.94 -52.81 -10.99
C ILE A 13 -13.65 -51.65 -11.96
N VAL A 14 -14.69 -51.07 -12.57
CA VAL A 14 -14.55 -49.88 -13.44
C VAL A 14 -14.13 -48.64 -12.63
N ALA A 15 -14.69 -48.46 -11.42
CA ALA A 15 -14.27 -47.39 -10.51
C ALA A 15 -12.82 -47.55 -10.03
N ALA A 16 -12.38 -48.79 -9.75
CA ALA A 16 -10.99 -49.10 -9.39
C ALA A 16 -10.02 -48.95 -10.57
N ALA A 17 -10.48 -49.17 -11.80
CA ALA A 17 -9.68 -48.96 -13.01
C ALA A 17 -9.47 -47.47 -13.33
N LEU A 18 -10.39 -46.59 -12.92
CA LEU A 18 -10.27 -45.14 -13.08
C LEU A 18 -9.33 -44.48 -12.04
N SER A 19 -8.94 -45.20 -10.99
CA SER A 19 -8.05 -44.68 -9.93
C SER A 19 -6.56 -45.00 -10.11
N SER A 20 -6.13 -45.60 -11.24
CA SER A 20 -4.77 -46.14 -11.39
C SER A 20 -3.92 -45.53 -12.52
N CYS A 21 -4.28 -44.36 -13.05
CA CYS A 21 -3.41 -43.64 -14.00
C CYS A 21 -2.69 -42.49 -13.29
N LYS A 22 -1.57 -42.81 -12.63
CA LYS A 22 -0.57 -41.82 -12.22
C LYS A 22 -0.15 -41.02 -13.46
N SER A 23 -0.24 -39.69 -13.42
CA SER A 23 0.06 -38.89 -14.62
C SER A 23 1.52 -39.08 -15.05
N GLN A 24 1.84 -38.92 -16.34
CA GLN A 24 3.24 -39.02 -16.82
C GLN A 24 4.19 -38.10 -16.04
N TYR A 25 3.69 -36.93 -15.65
CA TYR A 25 4.39 -36.00 -14.77
C TYR A 25 4.67 -36.62 -13.39
N GLU A 26 3.67 -37.20 -12.74
CA GLU A 26 3.85 -37.81 -11.42
C GLU A 26 4.77 -39.04 -11.46
N ILE A 27 4.73 -39.82 -12.54
CA ILE A 27 5.68 -40.93 -12.76
C ILE A 27 7.10 -40.36 -12.81
N LEU A 28 7.30 -39.30 -13.61
CA LEU A 28 8.61 -38.67 -13.76
C LEU A 28 9.10 -38.00 -12.46
N LEU A 29 8.24 -37.27 -11.76
CA LEU A 29 8.59 -36.60 -10.50
C LEU A 29 9.11 -37.59 -9.45
N ASN A 30 8.56 -38.81 -9.44
CA ASN A 30 8.95 -39.87 -8.52
C ASN A 30 10.01 -40.82 -9.08
N SER A 31 10.56 -40.57 -10.28
CA SER A 31 11.63 -41.39 -10.85
C SER A 31 12.99 -41.05 -10.21
N ASN A 32 13.96 -41.97 -10.34
CA ASN A 32 15.36 -41.71 -10.02
C ASN A 32 16.18 -41.31 -11.26
N ASP A 33 15.51 -41.05 -12.39
CA ASP A 33 16.16 -40.70 -13.64
C ASP A 33 16.39 -39.19 -13.69
N VAL A 34 17.59 -38.77 -13.28
CA VAL A 34 17.96 -37.36 -13.17
C VAL A 34 18.05 -36.70 -14.54
N ASP A 35 18.51 -37.41 -15.58
CA ASP A 35 18.61 -36.87 -16.93
C ASP A 35 17.22 -36.58 -17.51
N LEU A 36 16.29 -37.53 -17.43
CA LEU A 36 14.91 -37.32 -17.87
C LEU A 36 14.20 -36.22 -17.07
N LYS A 37 14.45 -36.13 -15.76
CA LYS A 37 13.90 -35.05 -14.93
C LYS A 37 14.43 -33.69 -15.36
N TYR A 38 15.73 -33.60 -15.62
CA TYR A 38 16.38 -32.37 -16.03
C TYR A 38 15.79 -31.86 -17.36
N GLU A 39 15.74 -32.70 -18.38
CA GLU A 39 15.15 -32.34 -19.69
C GLU A 39 13.69 -31.89 -19.55
N ALA A 40 12.89 -32.64 -18.79
CA ALA A 40 11.49 -32.31 -18.59
C ALA A 40 11.28 -31.04 -17.76
N ALA A 41 12.13 -30.77 -16.77
CA ALA A 41 12.05 -29.54 -15.98
C ALA A 41 12.19 -28.31 -16.87
N PHE A 42 13.15 -28.33 -17.81
CA PHE A 42 13.31 -27.30 -18.82
C PHE A 42 12.15 -27.24 -19.80
N GLN A 43 11.62 -28.39 -20.23
CA GLN A 43 10.42 -28.40 -21.07
C GLN A 43 9.23 -27.71 -20.37
N TYR A 44 8.94 -28.08 -19.12
CA TYR A 44 7.87 -27.45 -18.35
C TYR A 44 8.13 -25.96 -18.10
N TYR A 45 9.37 -25.56 -17.87
CA TYR A 45 9.75 -24.16 -17.72
C TYR A 45 9.45 -23.36 -19.00
N ASN A 46 9.87 -23.88 -20.16
CA ASN A 46 9.66 -23.25 -21.46
C ASN A 46 8.18 -23.20 -21.87
N GLU A 47 7.38 -24.16 -21.41
CA GLU A 47 5.91 -24.17 -21.57
C GLU A 47 5.18 -23.29 -20.53
N ALA A 48 5.90 -22.48 -19.75
CA ALA A 48 5.38 -21.63 -18.67
C ALA A 48 4.63 -22.40 -17.56
N LYS A 49 4.85 -23.71 -17.44
CA LYS A 49 4.32 -24.58 -16.38
C LYS A 49 5.25 -24.54 -15.17
N TYR A 50 5.46 -23.35 -14.63
CA TYR A 50 6.52 -23.06 -13.67
C TYR A 50 6.44 -23.84 -12.37
N THR A 51 5.24 -24.09 -11.83
CA THR A 51 5.06 -24.94 -10.62
C THR A 51 5.50 -26.39 -10.84
N LYS A 52 5.28 -26.95 -12.04
CA LYS A 52 5.76 -28.29 -12.40
C LYS A 52 7.26 -28.32 -12.59
N ALA A 53 7.82 -27.28 -13.23
CA ALA A 53 9.26 -27.13 -13.40
C ALA A 53 9.95 -27.03 -12.04
N ALA A 54 9.47 -26.16 -11.15
CA ALA A 54 10.02 -25.97 -9.80
C ALA A 54 10.07 -27.29 -9.00
N ALA A 55 8.99 -28.07 -9.01
CA ALA A 55 8.95 -29.34 -8.30
C ALA A 55 9.93 -30.38 -8.89
N LEU A 56 10.16 -30.39 -10.20
CA LEU A 56 11.17 -31.26 -10.81
C LEU A 56 12.58 -30.81 -10.42
N PHE A 57 12.89 -29.51 -10.51
CA PHE A 57 14.17 -28.93 -10.07
C PHE A 57 14.44 -29.22 -8.59
N GLU A 58 13.45 -29.02 -7.72
CA GLU A 58 13.52 -29.37 -6.30
C GLU A 58 13.84 -30.85 -6.11
N SER A 59 13.11 -31.74 -6.79
CA SER A 59 13.24 -33.19 -6.63
C SER A 59 14.62 -33.74 -7.03
N MET A 60 15.36 -32.99 -7.86
CA MET A 60 16.70 -33.38 -8.32
C MET A 60 17.83 -32.56 -7.67
N SER A 61 17.52 -31.49 -6.94
CA SER A 61 18.51 -30.58 -6.31
C SER A 61 19.58 -31.32 -5.50
N VAL A 62 19.18 -32.27 -4.66
CA VAL A 62 20.09 -33.09 -3.84
C VAL A 62 20.91 -34.06 -4.70
N LEU A 63 20.30 -34.62 -5.74
CA LEU A 63 20.93 -35.61 -6.63
C LEU A 63 21.96 -34.97 -7.56
N THR A 64 21.79 -33.68 -7.88
CA THR A 64 22.73 -32.90 -8.70
C THR A 64 23.78 -32.16 -7.89
N SER A 65 23.74 -32.25 -6.55
CA SER A 65 24.69 -31.55 -5.68
C SER A 65 26.14 -31.89 -6.00
N GLY A 66 26.97 -30.86 -6.21
CA GLY A 66 28.40 -31.00 -6.52
C GLY A 66 28.71 -31.44 -7.95
N THR A 67 27.68 -31.62 -8.79
CA THR A 67 27.87 -31.89 -10.23
C THR A 67 27.98 -30.59 -11.03
N GLU A 68 28.37 -30.69 -12.30
CA GLU A 68 28.40 -29.53 -13.22
C GLU A 68 27.03 -28.90 -13.48
N ARG A 69 25.93 -29.61 -13.16
CA ARG A 69 24.56 -29.11 -13.34
C ARG A 69 23.99 -28.44 -12.09
N ASP A 70 24.71 -28.50 -10.97
CA ASP A 70 24.18 -28.11 -9.66
C ASP A 70 23.69 -26.67 -9.65
N ASP A 71 24.56 -25.72 -10.04
CA ASP A 71 24.22 -24.30 -10.06
C ASP A 71 23.01 -24.00 -10.97
N THR A 72 22.95 -24.66 -12.13
CA THR A 72 21.85 -24.52 -13.08
C THR A 72 20.54 -25.04 -12.49
N VAL A 73 20.55 -26.19 -11.83
CA VAL A 73 19.35 -26.73 -11.16
C VAL A 73 18.89 -25.80 -10.04
N GLN A 74 19.79 -25.33 -9.19
CA GLN A 74 19.48 -24.45 -8.07
C GLN A 74 18.93 -23.09 -8.54
N TYR A 75 19.55 -22.50 -9.58
CA TYR A 75 19.08 -21.25 -10.17
C TYR A 75 17.70 -21.39 -10.81
N TYR A 76 17.49 -22.42 -11.65
CA TYR A 76 16.19 -22.62 -12.31
C TYR A 76 15.09 -23.08 -11.35
N TRP A 77 15.43 -23.68 -10.21
CA TRP A 77 14.47 -23.90 -9.13
C TRP A 77 13.91 -22.56 -8.63
N GLY A 78 14.80 -21.63 -8.22
CA GLY A 78 14.39 -20.29 -7.78
C GLY A 78 13.68 -19.50 -8.87
N LEU A 79 14.18 -19.54 -10.10
CA LEU A 79 13.57 -18.85 -11.23
C LEU A 79 12.20 -19.40 -11.58
N SER A 80 11.99 -20.72 -11.47
CA SER A 80 10.66 -21.31 -11.66
C SER A 80 9.69 -20.84 -10.59
N ASN A 81 10.07 -20.83 -9.30
CA ASN A 81 9.22 -20.31 -8.23
C ASN A 81 8.91 -18.81 -8.42
N TYR A 82 9.90 -18.02 -8.83
CA TYR A 82 9.72 -16.60 -9.15
C TYR A 82 8.70 -16.39 -10.26
N LYS A 83 8.81 -17.14 -11.37
CA LYS A 83 7.87 -17.08 -12.49
C LYS A 83 6.49 -17.62 -12.13
N ALA A 84 6.41 -18.56 -11.19
CA ALA A 84 5.17 -19.02 -10.57
C ALA A 84 4.55 -17.99 -9.59
N LYS A 85 5.25 -16.88 -9.32
CA LYS A 85 4.89 -15.82 -8.36
C LYS A 85 4.92 -16.28 -6.89
N ASP A 86 5.61 -17.37 -6.59
CA ASP A 86 5.93 -17.76 -5.23
C ASP A 86 7.22 -17.03 -4.79
N TYR A 87 7.08 -15.74 -4.52
CA TYR A 87 8.21 -14.87 -4.21
C TYR A 87 8.88 -15.23 -2.89
N THR A 88 8.14 -15.81 -1.93
CA THR A 88 8.68 -16.26 -0.64
C THR A 88 9.66 -17.41 -0.83
N VAL A 89 9.25 -18.45 -1.55
CA VAL A 89 10.13 -19.60 -1.82
C VAL A 89 11.27 -19.19 -2.74
N ALA A 90 10.98 -18.39 -3.78
CA ALA A 90 12.00 -17.92 -4.71
C ALA A 90 13.08 -17.06 -4.03
N GLU A 91 12.72 -16.18 -3.10
CA GLU A 91 13.69 -15.40 -2.32
C GLU A 91 14.67 -16.31 -1.56
N THR A 92 14.14 -17.34 -0.92
CA THR A 92 14.96 -18.33 -0.19
C THR A 92 15.86 -19.10 -1.16
N ASN A 93 15.32 -19.52 -2.32
CA ASN A 93 16.13 -20.19 -3.35
C ASN A 93 17.29 -19.31 -3.83
N PHE A 94 17.02 -18.05 -4.16
CA PHE A 94 18.05 -17.15 -4.65
C PHE A 94 19.07 -16.78 -3.57
N GLN A 95 18.65 -16.61 -2.31
CA GLN A 95 19.58 -16.41 -1.20
C GLN A 95 20.56 -17.59 -1.09
N ASN A 96 20.05 -18.81 -1.02
CA ASN A 96 20.88 -20.02 -0.94
C ASN A 96 21.80 -20.16 -2.16
N PHE A 97 21.31 -19.80 -3.34
CA PHE A 97 22.07 -19.84 -4.57
C PHE A 97 23.26 -18.86 -4.55
N ILE A 98 23.05 -17.61 -4.11
CA ILE A 98 24.11 -16.59 -4.05
C ILE A 98 25.18 -16.96 -3.02
N GLU A 99 24.78 -17.55 -1.89
CA GLU A 99 25.69 -18.04 -0.86
C GLU A 99 26.53 -19.22 -1.35
N SER A 100 25.91 -20.16 -2.07
CA SER A 100 26.56 -21.40 -2.51
C SER A 100 27.38 -21.22 -3.79
N TYR A 101 26.93 -20.37 -4.72
CA TYR A 101 27.53 -20.18 -6.05
C TYR A 101 27.79 -18.71 -6.37
N PRO A 102 28.54 -17.94 -5.54
CA PRO A 102 28.75 -16.51 -5.72
C PRO A 102 29.47 -16.14 -7.03
N ARG A 103 30.13 -17.11 -7.67
CA ARG A 103 30.88 -16.99 -8.94
C ARG A 103 30.14 -17.58 -10.16
N SER A 104 28.95 -18.14 -9.99
CA SER A 104 28.16 -18.65 -11.12
C SER A 104 27.81 -17.51 -12.08
N PRO A 105 27.72 -17.77 -13.41
CA PRO A 105 27.22 -16.77 -14.36
C PRO A 105 25.83 -16.24 -14.01
N PHE A 106 25.01 -17.02 -13.28
CA PHE A 106 23.67 -16.61 -12.85
C PHE A 106 23.68 -15.74 -11.59
N ALA A 107 24.82 -15.60 -10.89
CA ALA A 107 24.86 -14.98 -9.56
C ALA A 107 24.45 -13.51 -9.59
N SER A 108 24.79 -12.76 -10.64
CA SER A 108 24.40 -11.35 -10.75
C SER A 108 22.88 -11.19 -10.86
N GLU A 109 22.25 -11.99 -11.73
CA GLU A 109 20.80 -11.97 -11.92
C GLU A 109 20.06 -12.54 -10.70
N ALA A 110 20.58 -13.59 -10.05
CA ALA A 110 20.00 -14.12 -8.83
C ALA A 110 19.98 -13.09 -7.69
N ARG A 111 21.04 -12.29 -7.52
CA ARG A 111 21.07 -11.18 -6.54
C ARG A 111 19.91 -10.22 -6.77
N PHE A 112 19.71 -9.81 -8.01
CA PHE A 112 18.60 -8.92 -8.37
C PHE A 112 17.23 -9.55 -8.14
N LEU A 113 17.02 -10.78 -8.63
CA LEU A 113 15.75 -11.47 -8.52
C LEU A 113 15.35 -11.69 -7.06
N ARG A 114 16.32 -11.91 -6.17
CA ARG A 114 16.09 -11.93 -4.73
C ARG A 114 15.51 -10.60 -4.22
N LEU A 115 16.06 -9.46 -4.63
CA LEU A 115 15.55 -8.14 -4.24
C LEU A 115 14.13 -7.91 -4.78
N ASP A 116 13.87 -8.30 -6.03
CA ASP A 116 12.55 -8.18 -6.62
C ASP A 116 11.53 -9.11 -5.91
N CYS A 117 11.94 -10.30 -5.47
CA CYS A 117 11.09 -11.12 -4.59
C CYS A 117 10.75 -10.40 -3.28
N LEU A 118 11.74 -9.80 -2.61
CA LEU A 118 11.52 -9.06 -1.36
C LEU A 118 10.56 -7.89 -1.58
N TYR A 119 10.81 -7.08 -2.62
CA TYR A 119 9.96 -5.96 -3.00
C TYR A 119 8.52 -6.40 -3.30
N ARG A 120 8.32 -7.46 -4.08
CA ARG A 120 6.98 -7.98 -4.40
C ARG A 120 6.25 -8.61 -3.21
N SER A 121 7.00 -8.99 -2.18
CA SER A 121 6.46 -9.54 -0.94
C SER A 121 6.06 -8.43 0.06
N THR A 122 6.30 -7.16 -0.27
CA THR A 122 5.82 -6.02 0.52
C THR A 122 4.31 -5.83 0.40
N LEU A 123 3.73 -5.13 1.37
CA LEU A 123 2.29 -4.91 1.47
C LEU A 123 1.96 -3.43 1.26
N ARG A 124 0.68 -3.15 1.01
CA ARG A 124 0.15 -1.76 1.01
C ARG A 124 0.35 -1.09 2.37
N TYR A 125 0.41 0.23 2.36
CA TYR A 125 0.88 1.05 3.49
C TYR A 125 0.07 0.88 4.79
N GLU A 126 -1.20 0.47 4.71
CA GLU A 126 -2.05 0.27 5.88
C GLU A 126 -1.63 -0.94 6.71
N LEU A 127 -1.03 -1.95 6.07
CA LEU A 127 -0.64 -3.21 6.71
C LEU A 127 0.75 -3.12 7.37
N ASP A 128 1.18 -4.22 7.98
CA ASP A 128 2.51 -4.32 8.59
C ASP A 128 3.63 -4.04 7.57
N GLN A 129 4.62 -3.26 8.00
CA GLN A 129 5.70 -2.77 7.13
C GLN A 129 7.05 -3.45 7.42
N ALA A 130 7.11 -4.48 8.25
CA ALA A 130 8.35 -5.23 8.46
C ALA A 130 8.95 -5.78 7.14
N PRO A 131 8.14 -6.30 6.18
CA PRO A 131 8.65 -6.69 4.87
C PRO A 131 9.24 -5.53 4.07
N THR A 132 8.65 -4.35 4.15
CA THR A 132 9.11 -3.12 3.48
C THR A 132 10.51 -2.74 3.95
N TYR A 133 10.72 -2.67 5.26
CA TYR A 133 12.05 -2.38 5.82
C TYR A 133 13.09 -3.43 5.43
N ARG A 134 12.72 -4.73 5.46
CA ARG A 134 13.61 -5.82 5.01
C ARG A 134 14.02 -5.64 3.54
N ALA A 135 13.07 -5.30 2.66
CA ALA A 135 13.36 -5.05 1.26
C ALA A 135 14.28 -3.84 1.07
N MET A 136 14.00 -2.73 1.76
CA MET A 136 14.82 -1.51 1.69
C MET A 136 16.26 -1.75 2.14
N THR A 137 16.47 -2.48 3.23
CA THR A 137 17.82 -2.85 3.70
C THR A 137 18.57 -3.63 2.64
N ALA A 138 17.98 -4.70 2.10
CA ALA A 138 18.63 -5.54 1.09
C ALA A 138 18.92 -4.77 -0.20
N ILE A 139 18.01 -3.90 -0.65
CA ILE A 139 18.20 -3.07 -1.84
C ILE A 139 19.33 -2.06 -1.61
N SER A 140 19.36 -1.40 -0.44
CA SER A 140 20.41 -0.43 -0.09
C SER A 140 21.79 -1.08 -0.05
N GLU A 141 21.90 -2.27 0.54
CA GLU A 141 23.13 -3.06 0.56
C GLU A 141 23.58 -3.42 -0.86
N TYR A 142 22.66 -3.88 -1.72
CA TYR A 142 22.97 -4.19 -3.11
C TYR A 142 23.45 -2.96 -3.90
N MET A 143 22.78 -1.82 -3.73
CA MET A 143 23.18 -0.59 -4.42
C MET A 143 24.55 -0.08 -3.97
N LEU A 144 24.92 -0.30 -2.70
CA LEU A 144 26.22 0.04 -2.17
C LEU A 144 27.32 -0.91 -2.69
N GLU A 145 27.03 -2.21 -2.76
CA GLU A 145 27.99 -3.23 -3.18
C GLU A 145 28.20 -3.27 -4.71
N TYR A 146 27.14 -3.00 -5.49
CA TYR A 146 27.13 -3.09 -6.95
C TYR A 146 26.67 -1.80 -7.64
N PRO A 147 27.33 -0.64 -7.42
CA PRO A 147 26.84 0.67 -7.88
C PRO A 147 26.70 0.81 -9.41
N GLU A 148 27.42 0.01 -10.18
CA GLU A 148 27.42 0.00 -11.65
C GLU A 148 26.58 -1.13 -12.26
N ALA A 149 25.77 -1.84 -11.46
CA ALA A 149 24.90 -2.88 -11.98
C ALA A 149 23.78 -2.31 -12.88
N THR A 150 23.40 -3.05 -13.91
CA THR A 150 22.46 -2.60 -14.95
C THR A 150 21.05 -2.31 -14.45
N ASN A 151 20.71 -2.85 -13.28
CA ASN A 151 19.41 -2.76 -12.60
C ASN A 151 19.37 -1.72 -11.48
N ILE A 152 20.43 -0.93 -11.29
CA ILE A 152 20.49 0.08 -10.21
C ILE A 152 19.41 1.14 -10.36
N GLY A 153 19.04 1.49 -11.61
CA GLY A 153 17.88 2.36 -11.85
C GLY A 153 16.58 1.78 -11.27
N ILE A 154 16.31 0.50 -11.53
CA ILE A 154 15.14 -0.20 -11.01
C ILE A 154 15.17 -0.26 -9.47
N CYS A 155 16.35 -0.44 -8.87
CA CYS A 155 16.50 -0.45 -7.41
C CYS A 155 16.16 0.91 -6.79
N ARG A 156 16.52 2.02 -7.45
CA ARG A 156 16.12 3.37 -7.01
C ARG A 156 14.61 3.54 -7.08
N ASP A 157 13.99 3.14 -8.19
CA ASP A 157 12.54 3.23 -8.35
C ASP A 157 11.80 2.40 -7.28
N MET A 158 12.32 1.22 -6.94
CA MET A 158 11.80 0.41 -5.83
C MET A 158 11.93 1.13 -4.49
N MET A 159 13.09 1.75 -4.20
CA MET A 159 13.29 2.51 -2.96
C MET A 159 12.33 3.69 -2.86
N ASP A 160 12.14 4.43 -3.95
CA ASP A 160 11.23 5.58 -4.00
C ASP A 160 9.78 5.16 -3.73
N ASP A 161 9.32 4.07 -4.34
CA ASP A 161 7.98 3.53 -4.07
C ASP A 161 7.82 3.04 -2.62
N LEU A 162 8.82 2.36 -2.06
CA LEU A 162 8.77 1.89 -0.67
C LEU A 162 8.76 3.06 0.32
N ASN A 163 9.57 4.10 0.10
CA ASN A 163 9.57 5.32 0.90
C ASN A 163 8.22 6.05 0.81
N MET A 164 7.67 6.23 -0.39
CA MET A 164 6.34 6.83 -0.59
C MET A 164 5.25 6.11 0.23
N ARG A 165 5.30 4.78 0.30
CA ARG A 165 4.35 4.01 1.13
C ARG A 165 4.55 4.26 2.62
N LEU A 166 5.79 4.35 3.10
CA LEU A 166 6.10 4.65 4.50
C LEU A 166 5.64 6.06 4.88
N ASP A 167 5.92 7.05 4.04
CA ASP A 167 5.47 8.43 4.21
C ASP A 167 3.96 8.52 4.29
N THR A 168 3.27 7.84 3.36
CA THR A 168 1.80 7.80 3.32
C THR A 168 1.24 7.17 4.59
N LYS A 169 1.84 6.08 5.08
CA LYS A 169 1.43 5.44 6.34
C LYS A 169 1.57 6.41 7.52
N ALA A 170 2.71 7.08 7.62
CA ALA A 170 3.01 7.99 8.72
C ALA A 170 2.04 9.18 8.72
N PHE A 171 1.87 9.81 7.56
CA PHE A 171 0.97 10.94 7.37
C PHE A 171 -0.48 10.58 7.72
N GLU A 172 -1.02 9.47 7.19
CA GLU A 172 -2.39 9.06 7.44
C GLU A 172 -2.65 8.70 8.91
N ALA A 173 -1.67 8.11 9.60
CA ALA A 173 -1.76 7.84 11.03
C ALA A 173 -1.86 9.13 11.86
N ALA A 174 -1.06 10.15 11.53
CA ALA A 174 -1.13 11.45 12.20
C ALA A 174 -2.42 12.23 11.86
N ARG A 175 -2.89 12.11 10.62
CA ARG A 175 -4.15 12.70 10.15
C ARG A 175 -5.36 12.06 10.81
N LEU A 176 -5.30 10.78 11.19
CA LEU A 176 -6.37 10.12 11.93
C LEU A 176 -6.59 10.79 13.30
N TYR A 177 -5.53 11.14 14.04
CA TYR A 177 -5.67 11.90 15.29
C TYR A 177 -6.35 13.26 15.06
N TYR A 178 -6.01 13.95 13.97
CA TYR A 178 -6.67 15.20 13.61
C TYR A 178 -8.17 14.99 13.39
N LYS A 179 -8.56 13.96 12.63
CA LYS A 179 -9.96 13.61 12.35
C LYS A 179 -10.74 13.22 13.61
N MET A 180 -10.07 12.62 14.60
CA MET A 180 -10.64 12.30 15.91
C MET A 180 -10.65 13.48 16.89
N GLU A 181 -10.22 14.67 16.45
CA GLU A 181 -10.10 15.88 17.25
C GLU A 181 -9.08 15.76 18.42
N ASP A 182 -8.21 14.75 18.40
CA ASP A 182 -7.06 14.67 19.29
C ASP A 182 -5.90 15.50 18.73
N TYR A 183 -6.07 16.82 18.80
CA TYR A 183 -5.14 17.78 18.23
C TYR A 183 -3.76 17.79 18.92
N ILE A 184 -3.68 17.33 20.17
CA ILE A 184 -2.40 17.21 20.87
C ILE A 184 -1.62 16.06 20.25
N ALA A 185 -2.24 14.86 20.18
CA ALA A 185 -1.62 13.70 19.59
C ALA A 185 -1.26 13.98 18.12
N SER A 186 -2.20 14.54 17.35
CA SER A 186 -1.97 14.88 15.95
C SER A 186 -0.75 15.76 15.75
N ARG A 187 -0.66 16.90 16.47
CA ARG A 187 0.49 17.79 16.37
C ARG A 187 1.80 17.08 16.73
N VAL A 188 1.81 16.32 17.82
CA VAL A 188 3.03 15.62 18.28
C VAL A 188 3.47 14.58 17.25
N THR A 189 2.54 13.76 16.74
CA THR A 189 2.85 12.75 15.74
C THR A 189 3.37 13.39 14.46
N PHE A 190 2.71 14.43 13.94
CA PHE A 190 3.18 15.17 12.77
C PHE A 190 4.58 15.76 12.94
N LYS A 191 4.88 16.34 14.11
CA LYS A 191 6.24 16.84 14.41
C LYS A 191 7.28 15.72 14.48
N ASN A 192 6.90 14.54 14.96
CA ASN A 192 7.81 13.39 14.99
C ASN A 192 8.09 12.89 13.57
N ILE A 193 7.10 12.89 12.66
CA ILE A 193 7.33 12.55 11.25
C ILE A 193 8.44 13.42 10.66
N LEU A 194 8.34 14.75 10.78
CA LEU A 194 9.37 15.66 10.24
C LEU A 194 10.71 15.62 10.98
N LYS A 195 10.72 15.09 12.20
CA LYS A 195 11.95 14.87 12.96
C LYS A 195 12.68 13.63 12.46
N ASP A 196 11.94 12.58 12.17
CA ASP A 196 12.48 11.30 11.71
C ASP A 196 12.82 11.35 10.21
N ASP A 197 12.03 12.11 9.44
CA ASP A 197 12.21 12.34 8.02
C ASP A 197 11.83 13.78 7.63
N ALA A 198 12.85 14.62 7.44
CA ALA A 198 12.67 16.02 7.08
C ALA A 198 12.27 16.21 5.60
N GLU A 199 12.56 15.24 4.72
CA GLU A 199 12.28 15.32 3.28
C GLU A 199 10.98 14.60 2.89
N ASN A 200 10.13 14.31 3.90
CA ASN A 200 8.88 13.60 3.73
C ASN A 200 8.03 14.22 2.60
N MET A 201 7.47 13.37 1.74
CA MET A 201 6.71 13.87 0.59
C MET A 201 5.48 14.71 0.97
N TYR A 202 4.94 14.53 2.19
CA TYR A 202 3.81 15.29 2.71
C TYR A 202 4.24 16.50 3.56
N ARG A 203 5.51 16.94 3.51
CA ARG A 203 6.04 17.98 4.41
C ARG A 203 5.16 19.23 4.50
N GLU A 204 4.71 19.75 3.36
CA GLU A 204 3.82 20.92 3.31
C GLU A 204 2.50 20.66 4.05
N ASP A 205 1.82 19.56 3.74
CA ASP A 205 0.58 19.16 4.41
C ASP A 205 0.79 18.93 5.91
N ILE A 206 1.91 18.31 6.29
CA ILE A 206 2.27 18.04 7.68
C ILE A 206 2.42 19.36 8.45
N LEU A 207 3.15 20.34 7.92
CA LEU A 207 3.29 21.65 8.56
C LEU A 207 1.94 22.39 8.66
N TYR A 208 1.10 22.28 7.63
CA TYR A 208 -0.26 22.81 7.67
C TYR A 208 -1.07 22.18 8.82
N TYR A 209 -1.08 20.85 8.94
CA TYR A 209 -1.80 20.16 10.00
C TYR A 209 -1.22 20.40 11.39
N ILE A 210 0.09 20.63 11.53
CA ILE A 210 0.72 21.07 12.78
C ILE A 210 0.12 22.41 13.23
N ALA A 211 0.10 23.41 12.33
CA ALA A 211 -0.47 24.71 12.63
C ALA A 211 -1.98 24.59 12.96
N MET A 212 -2.74 23.88 12.12
CA MET A 212 -4.17 23.69 12.35
C MET A 212 -4.49 22.96 13.66
N SER A 213 -3.70 21.94 14.01
CA SER A 213 -3.83 21.24 15.29
C SER A 213 -3.58 22.17 16.47
N SER A 214 -2.54 23.00 16.42
CA SER A 214 -2.28 24.02 17.45
C SER A 214 -3.43 25.00 17.61
N TYR A 215 -3.97 25.50 16.50
CA TYR A 215 -5.10 26.42 16.50
C TYR A 215 -6.36 25.78 17.12
N LYS A 216 -6.75 24.60 16.64
CA LYS A 216 -7.93 23.89 17.14
C LYS A 216 -7.79 23.52 18.61
N TYR A 217 -6.61 23.06 19.01
CA TYR A 217 -6.33 22.79 20.42
C TYR A 217 -6.52 24.05 21.27
N ALA A 218 -5.93 25.18 20.87
CA ALA A 218 -6.13 26.46 21.55
C ALA A 218 -7.61 26.86 21.62
N GLN A 219 -8.35 26.74 20.52
CA GLN A 219 -9.77 27.08 20.46
C GLN A 219 -10.61 26.29 21.48
N LEU A 220 -10.35 24.99 21.63
CA LEU A 220 -11.06 24.09 22.55
C LEU A 220 -10.57 24.15 24.00
N SER A 221 -9.57 24.99 24.29
CA SER A 221 -8.96 25.08 25.61
C SER A 221 -9.73 25.96 26.59
N VAL A 222 -9.52 25.73 27.89
CA VAL A 222 -9.94 26.66 28.94
C VAL A 222 -9.18 27.99 28.83
N ALA A 223 -9.86 29.11 29.15
CA ALA A 223 -9.36 30.47 28.94
C ALA A 223 -7.92 30.71 29.44
N GLN A 224 -7.61 30.22 30.64
CA GLN A 224 -6.30 30.37 31.27
C GLN A 224 -5.15 29.76 30.44
N LYS A 225 -5.42 28.77 29.58
CA LYS A 225 -4.41 28.10 28.75
C LYS A 225 -4.41 28.57 27.29
N GLN A 226 -5.39 29.38 26.90
CA GLN A 226 -5.58 29.74 25.50
C GLN A 226 -4.48 30.63 24.96
N LYS A 227 -4.02 31.61 25.75
CA LYS A 227 -2.96 32.52 25.36
C LYS A 227 -1.70 31.76 24.91
N ASP A 228 -1.19 30.88 25.76
CA ASP A 228 0.03 30.12 25.49
C ASP A 228 -0.15 29.19 24.29
N ARG A 229 -1.31 28.53 24.16
CA ARG A 229 -1.60 27.63 23.03
C ARG A 229 -1.76 28.38 21.70
N TYR A 230 -2.33 29.58 21.73
CA TYR A 230 -2.36 30.45 20.55
C TYR A 230 -0.98 30.97 20.16
N MET A 231 -0.07 31.20 21.12
CA MET A 231 1.33 31.49 20.82
C MET A 231 2.00 30.31 20.12
N THR A 232 1.74 29.07 20.54
CA THR A 232 2.21 27.87 19.83
C THR A 232 1.73 27.84 18.38
N PHE A 233 0.45 28.16 18.14
CA PHE A 233 -0.05 28.29 16.76
C PHE A 233 0.68 29.37 15.97
N VAL A 234 0.96 30.53 16.58
CA VAL A 234 1.71 31.60 15.92
C VAL A 234 3.08 31.10 15.48
N ASP A 235 3.80 30.36 16.31
CA ASP A 235 5.11 29.80 15.97
C ASP A 235 4.99 28.79 14.81
N ASP A 236 4.03 27.86 14.89
CA ASP A 236 3.80 26.85 13.86
C ASP A 236 3.39 27.49 12.51
N TYR A 237 2.55 28.54 12.56
CA TYR A 237 2.18 29.34 11.39
C TYR A 237 3.39 30.05 10.77
N LEU A 238 4.22 30.69 11.60
CA LEU A 238 5.43 31.38 11.12
C LEU A 238 6.41 30.41 10.47
N ASN A 239 6.53 29.18 11.01
CA ASN A 239 7.30 28.13 10.39
C ASN A 239 6.74 27.76 9.00
N PHE A 240 5.42 27.53 8.92
CA PHE A 240 4.76 27.20 7.65
C PHE A 240 5.00 28.25 6.57
N ILE A 241 4.74 29.54 6.86
CA ILE A 241 4.88 30.60 5.85
C ILE A 241 6.35 30.90 5.51
N GLY A 242 7.28 30.54 6.40
CA GLY A 242 8.71 30.67 6.17
C GLY A 242 9.21 29.65 5.16
N GLU A 243 8.66 28.43 5.19
CA GLU A 243 9.02 27.35 4.27
C GLU A 243 8.17 27.36 2.98
N TYR A 244 6.87 27.62 3.09
CA TYR A 244 5.90 27.53 1.99
C TYR A 244 5.08 28.83 1.84
N PRO A 245 5.72 29.94 1.40
CA PRO A 245 5.05 31.24 1.30
C PRO A 245 3.92 31.28 0.25
N ASP A 246 4.04 30.48 -0.80
CA ASP A 246 3.15 30.44 -1.97
C ASP A 246 2.14 29.27 -1.94
N SER A 247 2.02 28.59 -0.80
CA SER A 247 1.09 27.46 -0.62
C SER A 247 -0.38 27.83 -0.83
N ASP A 248 -1.17 26.89 -1.33
CA ASP A 248 -2.63 27.00 -1.38
C ASP A 248 -3.26 27.14 0.01
N TYR A 249 -2.63 26.59 1.06
CA TYR A 249 -3.09 26.73 2.45
C TYR A 249 -2.90 28.14 3.03
N ARG A 250 -2.08 28.97 2.37
CA ARG A 250 -1.67 30.28 2.89
C ARG A 250 -2.84 31.19 3.21
N LYS A 251 -3.84 31.24 2.32
CA LYS A 251 -5.00 32.13 2.46
C LYS A 251 -5.80 31.83 3.73
N GLU A 252 -5.99 30.55 4.03
CA GLU A 252 -6.68 30.10 5.25
C GLU A 252 -5.85 30.43 6.49
N LEU A 253 -4.59 30.01 6.51
CA LEU A 253 -3.69 30.22 7.63
C LEU A 253 -3.49 31.70 7.98
N ASP A 254 -3.37 32.59 6.99
CA ASP A 254 -3.29 34.05 7.17
C ASP A 254 -4.57 34.62 7.83
N ALA A 255 -5.74 34.10 7.46
CA ALA A 255 -7.00 34.52 8.03
C ALA A 255 -7.10 34.10 9.51
N ILE A 256 -6.68 32.87 9.82
CA ILE A 256 -6.61 32.36 11.20
C ILE A 256 -5.58 33.15 12.01
N TYR A 257 -4.39 33.40 11.46
CA TYR A 257 -3.33 34.19 12.09
C TYR A 257 -3.81 35.59 12.48
N ARG A 258 -4.44 36.34 11.56
CA ARG A 258 -5.02 37.66 11.87
C ARG A 258 -6.09 37.60 12.95
N ARG A 259 -6.84 36.50 13.03
CA ARG A 259 -7.83 36.30 14.10
C ARG A 259 -7.14 36.07 15.45
N VAL A 260 -6.14 35.19 15.48
CA VAL A 260 -5.37 34.91 16.68
C VAL A 260 -4.62 36.13 17.19
N GLN A 261 -4.03 36.94 16.31
CA GLN A 261 -3.35 38.19 16.70
C GLN A 261 -4.30 39.17 17.40
N ARG A 262 -5.56 39.27 16.94
CA ARG A 262 -6.60 40.07 17.63
C ARG A 262 -6.94 39.50 19.00
N LEU A 263 -7.06 38.17 19.14
CA LEU A 263 -7.30 37.52 20.44
C LEU A 263 -6.14 37.74 21.43
N LEU A 264 -4.91 37.83 20.91
CA LEU A 264 -3.70 38.09 21.70
C LEU A 264 -3.48 39.59 21.97
N GLY A 265 -4.33 40.49 21.46
CA GLY A 265 -4.21 41.93 21.65
C GLY A 265 -3.08 42.60 20.86
N ARG A 266 -2.48 41.92 19.87
CA ARG A 266 -1.30 42.41 19.12
C ARG A 266 -1.63 43.14 17.81
N TYR A 267 -2.90 43.37 17.53
CA TYR A 267 -3.38 44.23 16.43
C TYR A 267 -4.27 45.35 16.98
N ALA A 268 -3.71 46.13 17.89
CA ALA A 268 -4.07 47.53 18.08
C ALA A 268 -2.74 48.27 18.12
N GLY A 269 -2.57 49.27 17.26
CA GLY A 269 -1.48 50.22 17.45
C GLY A 269 -1.54 50.80 18.85
N GLU A 270 -0.39 51.24 19.34
CA GLU A 270 -0.13 51.93 20.59
C GLU A 270 0.27 51.06 21.79
N THR A 271 1.36 51.55 22.38
CA THR A 271 1.90 51.24 23.69
C THR A 271 0.81 51.06 24.74
N ALA A 272 0.57 49.83 25.16
CA ALA A 272 -0.02 49.54 26.46
C ALA A 272 0.65 48.28 27.01
N ALA A 273 1.03 48.35 28.29
CA ALA A 273 1.49 47.20 29.07
C ALA A 273 0.49 46.03 28.95
N PRO A 274 0.90 44.77 29.20
CA PRO A 274 0.01 43.62 29.09
C PRO A 274 -1.07 43.66 30.18
N GLU A 275 -2.10 44.47 29.97
CA GLU A 275 -3.33 44.45 30.75
C GLU A 275 -4.10 43.17 30.39
N GLU A 276 -4.74 42.62 31.42
CA GLU A 276 -5.50 41.39 31.40
C GLU A 276 -6.35 41.28 30.12
N ILE A 277 -6.29 40.11 29.48
CA ILE A 277 -7.17 39.77 28.36
C ILE A 277 -8.60 40.12 28.79
N ASP A 278 -9.26 41.06 28.09
CA ASP A 278 -10.67 41.34 28.32
C ASP A 278 -11.45 40.05 28.05
N GLU A 279 -11.73 39.33 29.14
CA GLU A 279 -12.33 38.01 29.11
C GLU A 279 -13.73 38.07 28.46
N LYS A 280 -14.40 39.23 28.49
CA LYS A 280 -15.68 39.44 27.82
C LYS A 280 -15.49 39.59 26.31
N ALA A 281 -14.52 40.39 25.85
CA ALA A 281 -14.19 40.49 24.43
C ALA A 281 -13.75 39.13 23.86
N PHE A 282 -12.93 38.40 24.61
CA PHE A 282 -12.49 37.06 24.25
C PHE A 282 -13.66 36.08 24.15
N ARG A 283 -14.55 36.03 25.17
CA ARG A 283 -15.76 35.18 25.14
C ARG A 283 -16.71 35.55 24.00
N LYS A 284 -16.84 36.84 23.67
CA LYS A 284 -17.70 37.34 22.58
C LYS A 284 -17.17 36.90 21.22
N GLU A 285 -15.87 37.06 20.99
CA GLU A 285 -15.24 36.63 19.73
C GLU A 285 -15.27 35.10 19.62
N ARG A 286 -15.10 34.36 20.73
CA ARG A 286 -15.27 32.89 20.76
C ARG A 286 -16.65 32.45 20.27
N ARG A 287 -17.73 33.03 20.80
CA ARG A 287 -19.11 32.75 20.36
C ARG A 287 -19.36 33.13 18.90
N ARG A 288 -18.62 34.11 18.38
CA ARG A 288 -18.68 34.46 16.96
C ARG A 288 -17.98 33.39 16.12
N MET A 289 -16.79 32.95 16.52
CA MET A 289 -16.04 31.89 15.86
C MET A 289 -16.80 30.56 15.82
N GLU A 290 -17.36 30.13 16.96
CA GLU A 290 -18.18 28.90 17.04
C GLU A 290 -19.35 28.95 16.04
N ARG A 291 -19.95 30.13 15.83
CA ARG A 291 -21.02 30.32 14.84
C ARG A 291 -20.51 30.33 13.40
N ASP A 292 -19.42 31.04 13.12
CA ASP A 292 -18.82 31.11 11.78
C ASP A 292 -18.33 29.72 11.34
N GLU A 293 -17.76 28.94 12.26
CA GLU A 293 -17.34 27.55 12.02
C GLU A 293 -18.55 26.63 11.77
N GLN A 294 -19.60 26.70 12.58
CA GLN A 294 -20.82 25.95 12.31
C GLN A 294 -21.46 26.31 10.96
N LEU A 295 -21.35 27.58 10.53
CA LEU A 295 -21.81 28.01 9.22
C LEU A 295 -20.95 27.42 8.09
N LEU A 296 -19.63 27.36 8.26
CA LEU A 296 -18.73 26.73 7.29
C LEU A 296 -18.95 25.22 7.20
N ILE A 297 -19.09 24.51 8.33
CA ILE A 297 -19.43 23.07 8.35
C ILE A 297 -20.75 22.82 7.61
N ARG A 298 -21.77 23.66 7.86
CA ARG A 298 -23.05 23.55 7.15
C ARG A 298 -22.94 23.80 5.65
N LYS A 299 -22.04 24.70 5.22
CA LYS A 299 -21.78 24.95 3.80
C LYS A 299 -21.04 23.76 3.16
N GLY A 300 -19.97 23.28 3.78
CA GLY A 300 -19.23 22.12 3.28
C GLY A 300 -20.07 20.84 3.23
N ASN A 301 -20.95 20.61 4.21
CA ASN A 301 -21.87 19.47 4.16
C ASN A 301 -22.88 19.60 3.01
N ARG A 302 -23.35 20.82 2.70
CA ARG A 302 -24.24 21.06 1.55
C ARG A 302 -23.52 20.85 0.22
N GLU A 303 -22.29 21.34 0.09
CA GLU A 303 -21.48 21.14 -1.12
C GLU A 303 -21.16 19.65 -1.34
N ASN A 304 -20.88 18.90 -0.27
CA ASN A 304 -20.73 17.44 -0.35
C ASN A 304 -22.04 16.71 -0.70
N GLU A 305 -23.18 17.13 -0.14
CA GLU A 305 -24.50 16.59 -0.51
C GLU A 305 -24.83 16.86 -2.00
N GLU A 306 -24.46 18.04 -2.52
CA GLU A 306 -24.62 18.39 -3.94
C GLU A 306 -23.70 17.53 -4.83
N LEU A 307 -22.43 17.35 -4.48
CA LEU A 307 -21.50 16.49 -5.22
C LEU A 307 -21.92 15.02 -5.23
N VAL A 308 -22.44 14.50 -4.10
CA VAL A 308 -22.98 13.15 -4.02
C VAL A 308 -24.22 13.01 -4.91
N ASN A 309 -25.14 13.96 -4.85
CA ASN A 309 -26.32 13.96 -5.72
C ASN A 309 -25.96 14.04 -7.22
N ASP A 310 -24.97 14.86 -7.59
CA ASP A 310 -24.50 14.95 -8.97
C ASP A 310 -23.84 13.63 -9.42
N SER A 311 -23.07 12.99 -8.56
CA SER A 311 -22.48 11.67 -8.84
C SER A 311 -23.53 10.57 -8.96
N GLU A 312 -24.57 10.59 -8.13
CA GLU A 312 -25.70 9.64 -8.22
C GLU A 312 -26.52 9.87 -9.49
N GLN A 313 -26.75 11.14 -9.88
CA GLN A 313 -27.40 11.47 -11.16
C GLN A 313 -26.58 11.00 -12.36
N GLN A 314 -25.25 11.11 -12.29
CA GLN A 314 -24.36 10.68 -13.36
C GLN A 314 -24.35 9.15 -13.51
N VAL A 315 -24.36 8.40 -12.41
CA VAL A 315 -24.51 6.93 -12.42
C VAL A 315 -25.86 6.50 -12.99
N ILE A 316 -26.94 7.24 -12.68
CA ILE A 316 -28.27 6.98 -13.26
C ILE A 316 -28.28 7.25 -14.77
N LEU A 317 -27.66 8.34 -15.21
CA LEU A 317 -27.52 8.69 -16.63
C LEU A 317 -26.72 7.63 -17.39
N ASP A 318 -25.60 7.16 -16.85
CA ASP A 318 -24.78 6.10 -17.45
C ASP A 318 -25.54 4.74 -17.50
N GLY A 319 -26.36 4.46 -16.47
CA GLY A 319 -27.27 3.32 -16.46
C GLY A 319 -28.38 3.38 -17.53
N ILE A 320 -28.90 4.58 -17.82
CA ILE A 320 -29.90 4.80 -18.88
C ILE A 320 -29.26 4.70 -20.26
N VAL A 321 -28.04 5.23 -20.43
CA VAL A 321 -27.28 5.13 -21.69
C VAL A 321 -27.01 3.67 -22.03
N THR A 322 -26.55 2.87 -21.07
CA THR A 322 -26.29 1.42 -21.26
C THR A 322 -27.56 0.61 -21.58
N GLU A 323 -28.72 0.94 -20.99
CA GLU A 323 -30.00 0.34 -21.39
C GLU A 323 -30.46 0.75 -22.80
N SER A 324 -30.18 2.00 -23.21
CA SER A 324 -30.51 2.48 -24.56
C SER A 324 -29.61 1.85 -25.62
N GLU A 325 -28.32 1.65 -25.31
CA GLU A 325 -27.37 0.96 -26.17
C GLU A 325 -27.74 -0.53 -26.30
N ALA A 326 -28.15 -1.19 -25.20
CA ALA A 326 -28.64 -2.57 -25.23
C ALA A 326 -29.90 -2.75 -26.11
N LYS A 327 -30.79 -1.75 -26.16
CA LYS A 327 -31.95 -1.75 -27.08
C LYS A 327 -31.57 -1.46 -28.54
N SER A 328 -30.48 -0.75 -28.78
CA SER A 328 -29.97 -0.46 -30.14
C SER A 328 -29.17 -1.61 -30.76
N VAL A 329 -28.61 -2.52 -29.93
CA VAL A 329 -27.78 -3.65 -30.38
C VAL A 329 -28.59 -4.94 -30.63
N GLY A 330 -29.90 -4.95 -30.38
CA GLY A 330 -30.77 -6.06 -30.83
C GLY A 330 -30.41 -7.43 -30.24
N LEU A 331 -30.16 -7.51 -28.93
CA LEU A 331 -30.06 -8.79 -28.23
C LEU A 331 -31.44 -9.30 -27.86
N ASP A 332 -32.12 -9.91 -28.83
CA ASP A 332 -33.33 -10.70 -28.62
C ASP A 332 -32.94 -12.10 -28.12
N GLY A 333 -32.85 -12.25 -26.79
CA GLY A 333 -32.49 -13.50 -26.11
C GLY A 333 -33.72 -14.23 -25.56
N GLU A 334 -34.16 -15.25 -26.29
CA GLU A 334 -35.22 -16.23 -26.02
C GLU A 334 -35.70 -16.40 -24.56
N ARG A 335 -36.97 -16.04 -24.28
CA ARG A 335 -37.78 -16.70 -23.24
C ARG A 335 -38.61 -17.83 -23.88
N LYS A 336 -38.06 -19.06 -23.91
CA LYS A 336 -38.86 -20.28 -24.07
C LYS A 336 -39.27 -20.81 -22.70
N GLY A 337 -40.58 -20.94 -22.51
CA GLY A 337 -41.19 -21.39 -21.27
C GLY A 337 -41.06 -22.88 -20.97
N ARG A 338 -41.26 -23.20 -19.69
CA ARG A 338 -41.83 -24.41 -19.09
C ARG A 338 -42.25 -23.93 -17.68
N GLY A 339 -43.49 -24.02 -17.21
CA GLY A 339 -44.47 -25.09 -17.40
C GLY A 339 -44.70 -25.72 -16.03
N ARG A 340 -45.79 -25.31 -15.35
CA ARG A 340 -46.36 -25.96 -14.15
C ARG A 340 -46.51 -27.48 -14.34
N LYS A 341 -46.17 -28.28 -13.33
CA LYS A 341 -47.07 -29.20 -12.60
C LYS A 341 -46.28 -30.11 -11.64
N ASN A 342 -46.80 -30.15 -10.40
CA ASN A 342 -46.62 -31.10 -9.29
C ASN A 342 -45.22 -31.41 -8.78
#